data_AF-G3B0U1-F1
#
_entry.id   AF-G3B0U1-F1
#
_cell.length_a   1.000
_cell.length_b   1.000
_cell.length_c   1.000
_cell.angle_alpha   90.00
_cell.angle_beta   90.00
_cell.angle_gamma   90.00
#
_symmetry.space_group_name_H-M   'P 1'
#
loop_
_entity.id
_entity.type
_entity.pdbx_description
1 polymer ?
#
loop_
_entity_poly.entity_id
_entity_poly.type
_entity_poly.pdbx_seq_one_letter_code
_entity_poly.pdbx_strand_id
1 'polypeptide(L)'
;MWLEFALFSFPPHSMVSAITNPYTHPDISDALSEAASNVFHQLDQGIVHKTDLELFNRLLINSTVPQSFVESLIPAIDQAVKAPDYYETDPDFVLIAIYETLLSKLPPATVLEYYPIHFITENIQYANQFSLLILKIITRNHSQIELVSNGLLHTILSLYLKDADVMIPIASAIQNLVLVLSDDHNIISELNTAKFKELFANAKTSGDSVLISRLLDLMVVLAPAVQFDLGFPIGGDVLLDLLKIDFYQNLINKENTHIFEAISTPVNRILALYNTRTTDAEIESFLATEIANLIASITFAFPDWELPGLKSYNLYLDLASDVLLLSKINPAKFDDDLLEFVVDYSLFSTKYFRILLNLVKSQKALHFLVQHDKITASLIKNLSLDMLFDLLVELTSTDFGVHYLLNSLPSIVTDFIINDSAISSDVYIAKLEVFEHLLFQDHDLTIWNDQLVDAYKLMKNGRNIRHEARVEIADEAV
;
A
#
# COMPACT_ATOMS: atom_id res chain seq x y z
N MET A 1 27.23 20.31 -43.27
CA MET A 1 28.70 20.30 -43.16
C MET A 1 29.11 21.72 -42.78
N TRP A 2 29.68 21.87 -41.58
CA TRP A 2 30.10 23.12 -40.90
C TRP A 2 29.00 23.99 -40.28
N LEU A 3 28.69 23.72 -39.01
CA LEU A 3 28.85 24.69 -37.91
C LEU A 3 28.77 23.93 -36.57
N GLU A 4 29.88 23.25 -36.24
CA GLU A 4 30.36 23.14 -34.86
C GLU A 4 30.83 24.54 -34.39
N PHE A 5 30.91 24.71 -33.07
CA PHE A 5 31.31 25.90 -32.30
C PHE A 5 30.19 26.83 -31.81
N ALA A 6 29.45 26.35 -30.81
CA ALA A 6 29.26 27.06 -29.53
C ALA A 6 28.67 26.10 -28.47
N LEU A 7 29.33 24.95 -28.27
CA LEU A 7 29.22 24.17 -27.04
C LEU A 7 30.47 24.44 -26.21
N PHE A 8 30.27 24.60 -24.90
CA PHE A 8 31.24 24.86 -23.84
C PHE A 8 31.78 26.28 -23.70
N SER A 9 31.16 27.05 -22.82
CA SER A 9 31.83 27.50 -21.59
C SER A 9 30.86 28.19 -20.63
N PHE A 10 30.18 27.43 -19.77
CA PHE A 10 29.87 27.78 -18.36
C PHE A 10 29.61 26.47 -17.59
N PRO A 11 30.08 26.31 -16.35
CA PRO A 11 30.41 24.98 -15.81
C PRO A 11 29.20 24.27 -15.17
N PRO A 12 29.04 22.95 -15.38
CA PRO A 12 28.07 22.11 -14.64
C PRO A 12 28.48 21.82 -13.19
N HIS A 13 29.58 22.41 -12.71
CA HIS A 13 30.18 22.07 -11.42
C HIS A 13 29.47 22.71 -10.21
N SER A 14 28.77 23.85 -10.36
CA SER A 14 28.04 24.48 -9.25
C SER A 14 26.81 23.67 -8.85
N MET A 15 25.99 23.24 -9.82
CA MET A 15 24.76 22.47 -9.59
C MET A 15 25.01 21.07 -8.99
N VAL A 16 26.03 20.34 -9.45
CA VAL A 16 26.34 18.99 -8.93
C VAL A 16 26.95 19.05 -7.52
N SER A 17 27.69 20.11 -7.20
CA SER A 17 28.32 20.28 -5.87
C SER A 17 27.31 20.63 -4.77
N ALA A 18 26.24 21.38 -5.08
CA ALA A 18 25.19 21.75 -4.11
C ALA A 18 24.37 20.54 -3.65
N ILE A 19 24.29 19.48 -4.46
CA ILE A 19 23.45 18.30 -4.21
C ILE A 19 24.14 17.26 -3.31
N THR A 20 25.48 17.23 -3.29
CA THR A 20 26.24 16.21 -2.54
C THR A 20 26.59 16.64 -1.11
N ASN A 21 26.47 17.92 -0.77
CA ASN A 21 26.73 18.42 0.58
C ASN A 21 25.97 19.74 0.86
N PRO A 22 24.73 19.69 1.39
CA PRO A 22 23.88 20.88 1.59
C PRO A 22 24.39 21.87 2.64
N TYR A 23 25.48 21.54 3.36
CA TYR A 23 26.03 22.35 4.45
C TYR A 23 27.25 23.21 4.08
N THR A 24 27.68 23.25 2.82
CA THR A 24 28.95 23.92 2.44
C THR A 24 28.88 25.03 1.39
N HIS A 25 27.70 25.45 0.89
CA HIS A 25 27.62 26.52 -0.11
C HIS A 25 26.84 27.77 0.37
N PRO A 26 27.44 28.98 0.29
CA PRO A 26 26.78 30.22 0.70
C PRO A 26 25.63 30.70 -0.22
N ASP A 27 25.50 30.21 -1.46
CA ASP A 27 24.56 30.80 -2.44
C ASP A 27 23.68 29.76 -3.17
N ILE A 28 22.87 29.01 -2.40
CA ILE A 28 21.74 28.26 -2.97
C ILE A 28 20.78 29.20 -3.73
N SER A 29 20.71 30.47 -3.31
CA SER A 29 19.92 31.55 -3.95
C SER A 29 20.36 31.83 -5.39
N ASP A 30 21.66 31.92 -5.67
CA ASP A 30 22.15 32.21 -7.03
C ASP A 30 21.92 31.02 -7.97
N ALA A 31 22.14 29.79 -7.48
CA ALA A 31 21.87 28.58 -8.23
C ALA A 31 20.37 28.42 -8.57
N LEU A 32 19.48 28.81 -7.65
CA LEU A 32 18.03 28.87 -7.89
C LEU A 32 17.64 29.94 -8.89
N SER A 33 18.23 31.13 -8.79
CA SER A 33 17.95 32.23 -9.71
C SER A 33 18.41 31.89 -11.14
N GLU A 34 19.59 31.28 -11.29
CA GLU A 34 20.12 30.81 -12.57
C GLU A 34 19.28 29.67 -13.15
N ALA A 35 18.93 28.67 -12.32
CA ALA A 35 18.06 27.58 -12.71
C ALA A 35 16.67 28.08 -13.17
N ALA A 36 16.07 29.00 -12.42
CA ALA A 36 14.80 29.61 -12.79
C ALA A 36 14.91 30.38 -14.11
N SER A 37 15.92 31.25 -14.25
CA SER A 37 16.10 32.01 -15.50
C SER A 37 16.23 31.10 -16.71
N ASN A 38 16.94 29.97 -16.58
CA ASN A 38 17.08 28.98 -17.65
C ASN A 38 15.75 28.28 -17.96
N VAL A 39 15.03 27.81 -16.93
CA VAL A 39 13.72 27.15 -17.10
C VAL A 39 12.70 28.10 -17.73
N PHE A 40 12.65 29.37 -17.31
CA PHE A 40 11.68 30.32 -17.86
C PHE A 40 12.02 30.80 -19.27
N HIS A 41 13.30 30.99 -19.58
CA HIS A 41 13.72 31.25 -20.95
C HIS A 41 13.40 30.06 -21.87
N GLN A 42 13.59 28.83 -21.39
CA GLN A 42 13.19 27.62 -22.09
C GLN A 42 11.67 27.50 -22.28
N LEU A 43 10.88 27.85 -21.26
CA LEU A 43 9.41 27.88 -21.32
C LEU A 43 8.93 28.90 -22.36
N ASP A 44 9.51 30.10 -22.40
CA ASP A 44 9.17 31.15 -23.39
C ASP A 44 9.55 30.74 -24.83
N GLN A 45 10.53 29.84 -24.97
CA GLN A 45 10.95 29.28 -26.26
C GLN A 45 10.21 28.00 -26.65
N GLY A 46 9.36 27.44 -25.77
CA GLY A 46 8.69 26.15 -26.00
C GLY A 46 9.65 24.95 -26.03
N ILE A 47 10.85 25.06 -25.47
CA ILE A 47 11.87 24.01 -25.47
C ILE A 47 12.29 23.75 -24.02
N VAL A 48 11.46 23.02 -23.28
CA VAL A 48 11.76 22.69 -21.88
C VAL A 48 12.19 21.24 -21.77
N HIS A 49 13.40 21.02 -21.25
CA HIS A 49 13.86 19.67 -20.98
C HIS A 49 13.35 19.20 -19.61
N LYS A 50 12.69 18.03 -19.59
CA LYS A 50 12.18 17.39 -18.36
C LYS A 50 13.22 17.32 -17.23
N THR A 51 14.48 17.02 -17.58
CA THR A 51 15.59 16.94 -16.62
C THR A 51 15.86 18.27 -15.92
N ASP A 52 15.70 19.39 -16.63
CA ASP A 52 15.93 20.73 -16.09
C ASP A 52 14.81 21.13 -15.13
N LEU A 53 13.56 20.77 -15.45
CA LEU A 53 12.41 20.92 -14.55
C LEU A 53 12.55 20.06 -13.28
N GLU A 54 12.93 18.80 -13.42
CA GLU A 54 13.14 17.92 -12.26
C GLU A 54 14.26 18.42 -11.35
N LEU A 55 15.36 18.89 -11.95
CA LEU A 55 16.48 19.47 -11.20
C LEU A 55 16.05 20.74 -10.47
N PHE A 56 15.31 21.62 -11.14
CA PHE A 56 14.76 22.82 -10.54
C PHE A 56 13.81 22.50 -9.38
N ASN A 57 12.93 21.52 -9.54
CA ASN A 57 12.01 21.08 -8.48
C ASN A 57 12.78 20.57 -7.24
N ARG A 58 13.83 19.77 -7.45
CA ARG A 58 14.69 19.29 -6.35
C ARG A 58 15.41 20.42 -5.62
N LEU A 59 15.86 21.45 -6.34
CA LEU A 59 16.46 22.64 -5.75
C LEU A 59 15.44 23.47 -4.96
N LEU A 60 14.21 23.60 -5.46
CA LEU A 60 13.12 24.32 -4.78
C LEU A 60 12.66 23.66 -3.48
N ILE A 61 12.58 22.32 -3.45
CA ILE A 61 12.20 21.58 -2.24
C ILE A 61 13.17 21.89 -1.10
N ASN A 62 14.47 21.90 -1.38
CA ASN A 62 15.54 22.01 -0.39
C ASN A 62 15.96 23.45 -0.06
N SER A 63 15.22 24.46 -0.53
CA SER A 63 15.60 25.86 -0.39
C SER A 63 14.54 26.74 0.28
N THR A 64 15.05 27.81 0.90
CA THR A 64 14.26 28.98 1.31
C THR A 64 14.23 29.96 0.15
N VAL A 65 13.03 30.22 -0.37
CA VAL A 65 12.83 31.08 -1.53
C VAL A 65 12.08 32.35 -1.09
N PRO A 66 12.53 33.55 -1.47
CA PRO A 66 11.81 34.79 -1.13
C PRO A 66 10.39 34.78 -1.71
N GLN A 67 9.41 35.28 -0.94
CA GLN A 67 8.02 35.41 -1.40
C GLN A 67 7.93 36.19 -2.73
N SER A 68 8.64 37.30 -2.86
CA SER A 68 8.65 38.12 -4.09
C SER A 68 9.14 37.36 -5.31
N PHE A 69 10.05 36.39 -5.13
CA PHE A 69 10.50 35.53 -6.22
C PHE A 69 9.37 34.62 -6.65
N VAL A 70 8.71 33.93 -5.71
CA VAL A 70 7.57 33.05 -6.02
C VAL A 70 6.47 33.83 -6.74
N GLU A 71 6.09 34.99 -6.22
CA GLU A 71 5.08 35.88 -6.80
C GLU A 71 5.40 36.30 -8.24
N SER A 72 6.68 36.54 -8.55
CA SER A 72 7.11 36.89 -9.91
C SER A 72 6.95 35.75 -10.92
N LEU A 73 6.93 34.50 -10.45
CA LEU A 73 6.84 33.31 -11.31
C LEU A 73 5.40 32.87 -11.60
N ILE A 74 4.45 33.23 -10.74
CA ILE A 74 3.04 32.83 -10.87
C ILE A 74 2.46 33.12 -12.26
N PRO A 75 2.57 34.36 -12.81
CA PRO A 75 1.97 34.67 -14.10
C PRO A 75 2.60 33.90 -15.27
N ALA A 76 3.92 33.65 -15.22
CA ALA A 76 4.64 32.93 -16.26
C ALA A 76 4.20 31.46 -16.31
N ILE A 77 4.05 30.83 -15.15
CA ILE A 77 3.60 29.45 -15.06
C ILE A 77 2.12 29.33 -15.45
N ASP A 78 1.27 30.26 -15.03
CA ASP A 78 -0.13 30.32 -15.47
C ASP A 78 -0.27 30.42 -16.98
N GLN A 79 0.56 31.25 -17.62
CA GLN A 79 0.56 31.41 -19.07
C GLN A 79 1.01 30.12 -19.77
N ALA A 80 2.06 29.47 -19.25
CA ALA A 80 2.56 28.21 -19.80
C ALA A 80 1.53 27.07 -19.69
N VAL A 81 0.88 26.92 -18.53
CA VAL A 81 -0.12 25.84 -18.32
C VAL A 81 -1.38 26.06 -19.18
N LYS A 82 -1.75 27.32 -19.46
CA LYS A 82 -2.87 27.67 -20.34
C LYS A 82 -2.53 27.54 -21.83
N ALA A 83 -1.29 27.26 -22.20
CA ALA A 83 -0.89 27.13 -23.59
C ALA A 83 -1.63 25.94 -24.26
N PRO A 84 -2.15 26.09 -25.49
CA PRO A 84 -2.89 25.02 -26.17
C PRO A 84 -2.06 23.74 -26.40
N ASP A 85 -0.75 23.88 -26.50
CA ASP A 85 0.28 22.88 -26.78
C ASP A 85 1.03 22.42 -25.52
N TYR A 86 0.49 22.71 -24.31
CA TYR A 86 1.13 22.35 -23.05
C TYR A 86 1.55 20.87 -22.96
N TYR A 87 0.71 19.94 -23.44
CA TYR A 87 1.01 18.51 -23.43
C TYR A 87 2.20 18.10 -24.29
N GLU A 88 2.54 18.88 -25.32
CA GLU A 88 3.71 18.63 -26.15
C GLU A 88 4.99 19.06 -25.43
N THR A 89 4.88 20.05 -24.53
CA THR A 89 6.01 20.65 -23.81
C THR A 89 6.26 19.98 -22.45
N ASP A 90 5.19 19.56 -21.74
CA ASP A 90 5.26 18.94 -20.41
C ASP A 90 4.21 17.82 -20.24
N PRO A 91 4.37 16.69 -20.95
CA PRO A 91 3.42 15.57 -20.89
C PRO A 91 3.31 14.92 -19.50
N ASP A 92 4.34 15.10 -18.66
CA ASP A 92 4.44 14.51 -17.33
C ASP A 92 3.99 15.47 -16.20
N PHE A 93 3.52 16.67 -16.55
CA PHE A 93 3.04 17.70 -15.61
C PHE A 93 4.09 18.13 -14.56
N VAL A 94 5.38 18.09 -14.90
CA VAL A 94 6.47 18.48 -13.98
C VAL A 94 6.36 19.97 -13.61
N LEU A 95 5.91 20.81 -14.53
CA LEU A 95 5.67 22.24 -14.27
C LEU A 95 4.58 22.45 -13.21
N ILE A 96 3.52 21.64 -13.22
CA ILE A 96 2.48 21.68 -12.17
C ILE A 96 3.06 21.24 -10.81
N ALA A 97 3.95 20.24 -10.79
CA ALA A 97 4.61 19.81 -9.55
C ALA A 97 5.57 20.88 -8.98
N ILE A 98 6.32 21.55 -9.86
CA ILE A 98 7.13 22.73 -9.49
C ILE A 98 6.22 23.82 -8.93
N TYR A 99 5.08 24.06 -9.59
CA TYR A 99 4.14 25.06 -9.18
C TYR A 99 3.53 24.78 -7.80
N GLU A 100 3.17 23.54 -7.53
CA GLU A 100 2.72 23.08 -6.22
C GLU A 100 3.80 23.36 -5.15
N THR A 101 5.07 23.08 -5.46
CA THR A 101 6.20 23.35 -4.58
C THR A 101 6.40 24.84 -4.34
N LEU A 102 6.28 25.68 -5.37
CA LEU A 102 6.36 27.13 -5.27
C LEU A 102 5.23 27.71 -4.40
N LEU A 103 3.99 27.34 -4.73
CA LEU A 103 2.82 27.75 -3.96
C LEU A 103 2.96 27.33 -2.49
N SER A 104 3.52 26.14 -2.20
CA SER A 104 3.74 25.65 -0.83
C SER A 104 4.50 26.63 0.07
N LYS A 105 5.32 27.51 -0.52
CA LYS A 105 6.11 28.52 0.18
C LYS A 105 5.32 29.80 0.52
N LEU A 106 4.13 29.99 -0.05
CA LEU A 106 3.27 31.16 0.19
C LEU A 106 2.17 30.87 1.22
N PRO A 107 1.77 31.85 2.06
CA PRO A 107 0.59 31.71 2.90
C PRO A 107 -0.69 31.48 2.07
N PRO A 108 -1.67 30.68 2.56
CA PRO A 108 -2.93 30.43 1.87
C PRO A 108 -3.67 31.69 1.39
N ALA A 109 -3.73 32.73 2.23
CA ALA A 109 -4.41 33.99 1.90
C ALA A 109 -3.80 34.65 0.65
N THR A 110 -2.46 34.69 0.57
CA THR A 110 -1.74 35.23 -0.59
C THR A 110 -2.02 34.41 -1.86
N VAL A 111 -2.09 33.08 -1.76
CA VAL A 111 -2.44 32.23 -2.92
C VAL A 111 -3.84 32.56 -3.44
N LEU A 112 -4.81 32.82 -2.55
CA LEU A 112 -6.18 33.16 -2.94
C LEU A 112 -6.33 34.58 -3.51
N GLU A 113 -5.35 35.48 -3.31
CA GLU A 113 -5.30 36.76 -4.01
C GLU A 113 -5.00 36.59 -5.51
N TYR A 114 -4.12 35.63 -5.85
CA TYR A 114 -3.84 35.25 -7.23
C TYR A 114 -4.93 34.39 -7.86
N TYR A 115 -5.57 33.55 -7.05
CA TYR A 115 -6.62 32.62 -7.48
C TYR A 115 -7.94 32.90 -6.76
N PRO A 116 -8.61 34.00 -7.10
CA PRO A 116 -9.88 34.34 -6.46
C PRO A 116 -10.95 33.30 -6.79
N ILE A 117 -11.95 33.16 -5.90
CA ILE A 117 -12.97 32.11 -5.99
C ILE A 117 -13.71 32.11 -7.35
N HIS A 118 -14.04 33.28 -7.90
CA HIS A 118 -14.71 33.36 -9.21
C HIS A 118 -13.84 32.74 -10.33
N PHE A 119 -12.53 33.01 -10.30
CA PHE A 119 -11.58 32.45 -11.24
C PHE A 119 -11.48 30.92 -11.12
N ILE A 120 -11.41 30.41 -9.88
CA ILE A 120 -11.45 28.96 -9.60
C ILE A 120 -12.70 28.32 -10.20
N THR A 121 -13.86 28.94 -9.98
CA THR A 121 -15.17 28.40 -10.37
C THR A 121 -15.36 28.35 -11.89
N GLU A 122 -14.81 29.32 -12.61
CA GLU A 122 -14.86 29.39 -14.08
C GLU A 122 -13.95 28.33 -14.74
N ASN A 123 -12.81 28.02 -14.13
CA ASN A 123 -11.75 27.24 -14.78
C ASN A 123 -11.70 25.76 -14.37
N ILE A 124 -12.44 25.35 -13.34
CA ILE A 124 -12.53 23.95 -12.89
C ILE A 124 -13.41 23.07 -13.81
N GLN A 125 -14.18 23.67 -14.71
CA GLN A 125 -15.25 23.00 -15.46
C GLN A 125 -14.77 22.17 -16.66
N TYR A 126 -13.51 22.34 -17.10
CA TYR A 126 -13.09 21.94 -18.46
C TYR A 126 -12.12 20.75 -18.51
N ALA A 127 -12.07 19.89 -17.49
CA ALA A 127 -11.26 18.66 -17.44
C ALA A 127 -9.83 18.79 -18.02
N ASN A 128 -9.16 19.93 -17.80
CA ASN A 128 -7.87 20.22 -18.45
C ASN A 128 -6.72 20.36 -17.44
N GLN A 129 -5.50 20.52 -17.95
CA GLN A 129 -4.28 20.70 -17.16
C GLN A 129 -4.38 21.88 -16.18
N PHE A 130 -5.13 22.92 -16.52
CA PHE A 130 -5.36 24.04 -15.64
C PHE A 130 -6.37 23.72 -14.52
N SER A 131 -7.37 22.87 -14.79
CA SER A 131 -8.25 22.30 -13.76
C SER A 131 -7.46 21.45 -12.75
N LEU A 132 -6.44 20.69 -13.19
CA LEU A 132 -5.55 19.97 -12.28
C LEU A 132 -4.84 20.92 -11.31
N LEU A 133 -4.28 22.01 -11.83
CA LEU A 133 -3.66 23.04 -11.00
C LEU A 133 -4.66 23.61 -9.98
N ILE A 134 -5.87 23.94 -10.42
CA ILE A 134 -6.92 24.46 -9.53
C ILE A 134 -7.28 23.47 -8.44
N LEU A 135 -7.41 22.17 -8.74
CA LEU A 135 -7.68 21.14 -7.74
C LEU A 135 -6.59 21.07 -6.67
N LYS A 136 -5.32 21.24 -7.07
CA LYS A 136 -4.19 21.31 -6.13
C LYS A 136 -4.27 22.53 -5.22
N ILE A 137 -4.60 23.69 -5.79
CA ILE A 137 -4.83 24.93 -5.02
C ILE A 137 -5.99 24.73 -4.03
N ILE A 138 -7.10 24.13 -4.47
CA ILE A 138 -8.25 23.86 -3.61
C ILE A 138 -7.87 22.92 -2.48
N THR A 139 -7.22 21.80 -2.78
CA THR A 139 -6.84 20.78 -1.78
C THR A 139 -5.99 21.40 -0.67
N ARG A 140 -5.01 22.22 -1.04
CA ARG A 140 -4.13 22.89 -0.09
C ARG A 140 -4.83 23.95 0.76
N ASN A 141 -5.78 24.68 0.18
CA ASN A 141 -6.42 25.84 0.81
C ASN A 141 -7.88 25.59 1.19
N HIS A 142 -8.30 24.34 1.31
CA HIS A 142 -9.72 23.96 1.47
C HIS A 142 -10.38 24.62 2.69
N SER A 143 -9.64 24.85 3.77
CA SER A 143 -10.15 25.52 4.98
C SER A 143 -10.49 27.00 4.79
N GLN A 144 -9.99 27.63 3.72
CA GLN A 144 -10.25 29.03 3.38
C GLN A 144 -11.18 29.19 2.17
N ILE A 145 -11.50 28.10 1.48
CA ILE A 145 -12.37 28.10 0.30
C ILE A 145 -13.72 27.49 0.69
N GLU A 146 -14.79 28.28 0.59
CA GLU A 146 -16.14 27.76 0.82
C GLU A 146 -16.60 26.87 -0.35
N LEU A 147 -16.29 25.57 -0.29
CA LEU A 147 -16.57 24.62 -1.37
C LEU A 147 -18.07 24.39 -1.61
N VAL A 148 -18.88 24.47 -0.55
CA VAL A 148 -20.33 24.24 -0.59
C VAL A 148 -21.05 25.48 -1.12
N SER A 149 -20.86 26.64 -0.48
CA SER A 149 -21.53 27.90 -0.83
C SER A 149 -21.32 28.30 -2.29
N ASN A 150 -20.12 28.04 -2.83
CA ASN A 150 -19.77 28.36 -4.21
C ASN A 150 -20.14 27.27 -5.23
N GLY A 151 -20.74 26.15 -4.78
CA GLY A 151 -21.10 25.02 -5.65
C GLY A 151 -19.92 24.23 -6.21
N LEU A 152 -18.68 24.54 -5.80
CA LEU A 152 -17.46 23.91 -6.28
C LEU A 152 -17.43 22.41 -6.01
N LEU A 153 -17.85 21.98 -4.82
CA LEU A 153 -17.91 20.55 -4.47
C LEU A 153 -18.74 19.76 -5.49
N HIS A 154 -19.90 20.29 -5.86
CA HIS A 154 -20.77 19.63 -6.83
C HIS A 154 -20.18 19.63 -8.24
N THR A 155 -19.55 20.73 -8.66
CA THR A 155 -18.88 20.82 -9.96
C THR A 155 -17.74 19.81 -10.07
N ILE A 156 -16.91 19.72 -9.03
CA ILE A 156 -15.77 18.79 -8.96
C ILE A 156 -16.24 17.34 -8.98
N LEU A 157 -17.21 16.97 -8.13
CA LEU A 157 -17.71 15.60 -8.12
C LEU A 157 -18.53 15.25 -9.37
N SER A 158 -19.19 16.23 -9.99
CA SER A 158 -19.85 16.03 -11.29
C SER A 158 -18.84 15.76 -12.39
N LEU A 159 -17.73 16.49 -12.42
CA LEU A 159 -16.63 16.24 -13.34
C LEU A 159 -16.14 14.79 -13.19
N TYR A 160 -15.89 14.37 -11.95
CA TYR A 160 -15.37 13.05 -11.62
C TYR A 160 -16.33 11.89 -11.98
N LEU A 161 -17.63 12.06 -11.73
CA LEU A 161 -18.64 11.00 -11.80
C LEU A 161 -19.55 11.04 -13.04
N LYS A 162 -19.41 12.03 -13.93
CA LYS A 162 -20.19 12.10 -15.18
C LYS A 162 -19.36 12.01 -16.45
N ASP A 163 -18.08 12.32 -16.38
CA ASP A 163 -17.21 12.38 -17.55
C ASP A 163 -16.13 11.28 -17.45
N ALA A 164 -16.32 10.21 -18.20
CA ALA A 164 -15.40 9.06 -18.21
C ALA A 164 -14.02 9.44 -18.78
N ASP A 165 -13.97 10.45 -19.67
CA ASP A 165 -12.76 10.88 -20.37
C ASP A 165 -11.87 11.83 -19.54
N VAL A 166 -12.28 12.15 -18.30
CA VAL A 166 -11.45 12.92 -17.36
C VAL A 166 -10.08 12.27 -17.21
N MET A 167 -9.05 13.08 -17.38
CA MET A 167 -7.66 12.63 -17.31
C MET A 167 -7.32 12.04 -15.94
N ILE A 168 -6.51 10.97 -15.94
CA ILE A 168 -6.10 10.25 -14.72
C ILE A 168 -5.51 11.18 -13.64
N PRO A 169 -4.63 12.15 -13.95
CA PRO A 169 -4.11 13.08 -12.94
C PRO A 169 -5.19 13.93 -12.27
N ILE A 170 -6.21 14.35 -13.02
CA ILE A 170 -7.36 15.10 -12.50
C ILE A 170 -8.20 14.21 -11.59
N ALA A 171 -8.53 12.99 -12.06
CA ALA A 171 -9.26 12.00 -11.27
C ALA A 171 -8.55 11.72 -9.92
N SER A 172 -7.23 11.55 -9.94
CA SER A 172 -6.41 11.33 -8.75
C SER A 172 -6.39 12.56 -7.82
N ALA A 173 -6.32 13.77 -8.38
CA ALA A 173 -6.38 15.01 -7.59
C ALA A 173 -7.74 15.19 -6.90
N ILE A 174 -8.85 14.77 -7.54
CA ILE A 174 -10.18 14.78 -6.93
C ILE A 174 -10.27 13.76 -5.79
N GLN A 175 -9.76 12.54 -5.97
CA GLN A 175 -9.71 11.53 -4.89
C GLN A 175 -8.93 12.05 -3.68
N ASN A 176 -7.76 12.65 -3.90
CA ASN A 176 -6.96 13.25 -2.84
C ASN A 176 -7.71 14.39 -2.13
N LEU A 177 -8.42 15.24 -2.88
CA LEU A 177 -9.26 16.28 -2.29
C LEU A 177 -10.35 15.66 -1.40
N VAL A 178 -11.06 14.63 -1.88
CA VAL A 178 -12.11 13.95 -1.10
C VAL A 178 -11.55 13.33 0.18
N LEU A 179 -10.35 12.73 0.12
CA LEU A 179 -9.66 12.20 1.29
C LEU A 179 -9.35 13.28 2.33
N VAL A 180 -8.86 14.46 1.89
CA VAL A 180 -8.61 15.59 2.80
C VAL A 180 -9.92 16.15 3.40
N LEU A 181 -11.02 16.09 2.66
CA LEU A 181 -12.32 16.63 3.08
C LEU A 181 -13.21 15.65 3.84
N SER A 182 -12.83 14.37 3.95
CA SER A 182 -13.71 13.31 4.43
C SER A 182 -14.18 13.47 5.87
N ASP A 183 -13.47 14.28 6.66
CA ASP A 183 -13.74 14.52 8.08
C ASP A 183 -14.46 15.86 8.33
N ASP A 184 -14.70 16.67 7.29
CA ASP A 184 -15.36 17.97 7.41
C ASP A 184 -16.89 17.79 7.51
N HIS A 185 -17.47 18.16 8.65
CA HIS A 185 -18.90 18.07 8.91
C HIS A 185 -19.79 18.81 7.90
N ASN A 186 -19.35 19.97 7.40
CA ASN A 186 -20.13 20.73 6.41
C ASN A 186 -20.14 19.99 5.07
N ILE A 187 -18.99 19.42 4.68
CA ILE A 187 -18.87 18.61 3.48
C ILE A 187 -19.70 17.33 3.60
N ILE A 188 -19.58 16.58 4.70
CA ILE A 188 -20.36 15.37 4.95
C ILE A 188 -21.87 15.66 4.91
N SER A 189 -22.30 16.76 5.54
CA SER A 189 -23.71 17.18 5.53
C SER A 189 -24.18 17.46 4.10
N GLU A 190 -23.39 18.16 3.30
CA GLU A 190 -23.72 18.48 1.91
C GLU A 190 -23.77 17.21 1.03
N LEU A 191 -22.85 16.26 1.21
CA LEU A 191 -22.82 14.99 0.49
C LEU A 191 -24.04 14.10 0.77
N ASN A 192 -24.72 14.29 1.91
CA ASN A 192 -25.94 13.57 2.27
C ASN A 192 -27.23 14.19 1.70
N THR A 193 -27.13 15.33 0.99
CA THR A 193 -28.28 15.97 0.33
C THR A 193 -28.81 15.15 -0.86
N ALA A 194 -30.07 15.41 -1.26
CA ALA A 194 -30.69 14.73 -2.39
C ALA A 194 -29.90 14.91 -3.70
N LYS A 195 -29.28 16.08 -3.89
CA LYS A 195 -28.49 16.43 -5.07
C LYS A 195 -27.29 15.49 -5.27
N PHE A 196 -26.53 15.23 -4.20
CA PHE A 196 -25.38 14.33 -4.26
C PHE A 196 -25.80 12.86 -4.28
N LYS A 197 -26.86 12.49 -3.57
CA LYS A 197 -27.44 11.14 -3.66
C LYS A 197 -27.86 10.79 -5.08
N GLU A 198 -28.45 11.74 -5.81
CA GLU A 198 -28.78 11.57 -7.23
C GLU A 198 -27.51 11.43 -8.10
N LEU A 199 -26.49 12.26 -7.85
CA LEU A 199 -25.20 12.15 -8.55
C LEU A 199 -24.55 10.76 -8.38
N PHE A 200 -24.51 10.23 -7.16
CA PHE A 200 -23.98 8.89 -6.87
C PHE A 200 -24.82 7.79 -7.49
N ALA A 201 -26.15 7.89 -7.42
CA ALA A 201 -27.05 6.92 -8.04
C ALA A 201 -26.87 6.88 -9.56
N ASN A 202 -26.75 8.03 -10.22
CA ASN A 202 -26.53 8.12 -11.66
C ASN A 202 -25.21 7.47 -12.08
N ALA A 203 -24.13 7.69 -11.33
CA ALA A 203 -22.85 7.04 -11.60
C ALA A 203 -22.94 5.52 -11.40
N LYS A 204 -23.62 5.07 -10.34
CA LYS A 204 -23.84 3.65 -10.03
C LYS A 204 -24.61 2.92 -11.14
N THR A 205 -25.59 3.57 -11.77
CA THR A 205 -26.41 2.98 -12.82
C THR A 205 -25.97 3.34 -14.24
N SER A 206 -24.82 4.01 -14.41
CA SER A 206 -24.33 4.49 -15.71
C SER A 206 -24.04 3.37 -16.71
N GLY A 207 -23.68 2.18 -16.22
CA GLY A 207 -23.16 1.08 -17.04
C GLY A 207 -21.71 1.28 -17.50
N ASP A 208 -21.09 2.41 -17.13
CA ASP A 208 -19.69 2.72 -17.47
C ASP A 208 -18.77 2.23 -16.34
N SER A 209 -17.85 1.33 -16.67
CA SER A 209 -16.95 0.71 -15.68
C SER A 209 -15.97 1.71 -15.08
N VAL A 210 -15.58 2.78 -15.80
CA VAL A 210 -14.70 3.84 -15.30
C VAL A 210 -15.45 4.66 -14.26
N LEU A 211 -16.67 5.09 -14.55
CA LEU A 211 -17.49 5.88 -13.61
C LEU A 211 -17.87 5.07 -12.37
N ILE A 212 -18.21 3.78 -12.55
CA ILE A 212 -18.49 2.89 -11.42
C ILE A 212 -17.23 2.70 -10.57
N SER A 213 -16.07 2.42 -11.16
CA SER A 213 -14.80 2.27 -10.44
C SER A 213 -14.47 3.52 -9.60
N ARG A 214 -14.59 4.71 -10.20
CA ARG A 214 -14.42 5.99 -9.50
C ARG A 214 -15.40 6.17 -8.33
N LEU A 215 -16.64 5.75 -8.50
CA LEU A 215 -17.63 5.77 -7.43
C LEU A 215 -17.24 4.81 -6.30
N LEU A 216 -16.77 3.61 -6.60
CA LEU A 216 -16.30 2.63 -5.60
C LEU A 216 -15.19 3.25 -4.74
N ASP A 217 -14.15 3.83 -5.37
CA ASP A 217 -13.04 4.49 -4.66
C ASP A 217 -13.53 5.59 -3.70
N LEU A 218 -14.44 6.44 -4.18
CA LEU A 218 -15.02 7.52 -3.39
C LEU A 218 -15.86 6.99 -2.22
N MET A 219 -16.64 5.93 -2.45
CA MET A 219 -17.46 5.30 -1.41
C MET A 219 -16.60 4.61 -0.34
N VAL A 220 -15.45 4.01 -0.69
CA VAL A 220 -14.53 3.45 0.34
C VAL A 220 -14.15 4.53 1.33
N VAL A 221 -13.74 5.71 0.85
CA VAL A 221 -13.32 6.83 1.71
C VAL A 221 -14.49 7.34 2.55
N LEU A 222 -15.64 7.59 1.92
CA LEU A 222 -16.75 8.31 2.55
C LEU A 222 -17.75 7.45 3.32
N ALA A 223 -17.76 6.13 3.14
CA ALA A 223 -18.73 5.23 3.78
C ALA A 223 -18.86 5.36 5.32
N PRO A 224 -17.81 5.70 6.09
CA PRO A 224 -17.95 5.92 7.52
C PRO A 224 -18.86 7.10 7.90
N ALA A 225 -19.01 8.09 7.01
CA ALA A 225 -19.67 9.36 7.32
C ALA A 225 -20.88 9.67 6.43
N VAL A 226 -20.93 9.12 5.22
CA VAL A 226 -21.97 9.41 4.23
C VAL A 226 -22.87 8.18 4.02
N GLN A 227 -24.18 8.41 4.01
CA GLN A 227 -25.16 7.34 3.81
C GLN A 227 -25.25 6.97 2.33
N PHE A 228 -24.65 5.84 1.98
CA PHE A 228 -24.72 5.27 0.64
C PHE A 228 -25.57 4.00 0.59
N ASP A 229 -26.13 3.73 -0.59
CA ASP A 229 -26.44 2.35 -0.98
C ASP A 229 -25.15 1.66 -1.46
N LEU A 230 -24.52 0.93 -0.56
CA LEU A 230 -23.26 0.21 -0.80
C LEU A 230 -23.46 -1.10 -1.60
N GLY A 231 -24.69 -1.44 -2.00
CA GLY A 231 -24.98 -2.70 -2.68
C GLY A 231 -24.75 -2.66 -4.19
N PHE A 232 -23.69 -3.29 -4.66
CA PHE A 232 -23.40 -3.50 -6.08
C PHE A 232 -23.73 -4.93 -6.52
N PRO A 233 -24.48 -5.13 -7.63
CA PRO A 233 -24.69 -6.45 -8.20
C PRO A 233 -23.40 -6.97 -8.83
N ILE A 234 -23.23 -8.28 -8.82
CA ILE A 234 -22.13 -9.01 -9.45
C ILE A 234 -22.67 -9.72 -10.68
N GLY A 235 -21.86 -9.78 -11.73
CA GLY A 235 -22.18 -10.40 -13.02
C GLY A 235 -22.04 -9.42 -14.18
N GLY A 236 -21.62 -9.97 -15.33
CA GLY A 236 -21.53 -9.26 -16.60
C GLY A 236 -20.10 -8.96 -17.03
N ASP A 237 -19.36 -8.19 -16.24
CA ASP A 237 -17.97 -7.82 -16.50
C ASP A 237 -17.08 -8.28 -15.34
N VAL A 238 -16.25 -9.28 -15.63
CA VAL A 238 -15.33 -9.90 -14.66
C VAL A 238 -14.37 -8.88 -14.05
N LEU A 239 -13.84 -7.94 -14.84
CA LEU A 239 -12.88 -6.95 -14.33
C LEU A 239 -13.58 -5.99 -13.36
N LEU A 240 -14.80 -5.58 -13.69
CA LEU A 240 -15.59 -4.75 -12.79
C LEU A 240 -16.01 -5.52 -11.54
N ASP A 241 -16.29 -6.81 -11.65
CA ASP A 241 -16.63 -7.66 -10.50
C ASP A 241 -15.45 -7.86 -9.55
N LEU A 242 -14.22 -7.96 -10.08
CA LEU A 242 -13.01 -7.92 -9.26
C LEU A 242 -12.90 -6.62 -8.47
N LEU A 243 -13.15 -5.47 -9.11
CA LEU A 243 -13.15 -4.17 -8.41
C LEU A 243 -14.23 -4.09 -7.33
N LYS A 244 -15.41 -4.68 -7.55
CA LYS A 244 -16.46 -4.74 -6.52
C LYS A 244 -16.06 -5.64 -5.35
N ILE A 245 -15.38 -6.76 -5.60
CA ILE A 245 -14.87 -7.64 -4.54
C ILE A 245 -13.82 -6.90 -3.69
N ASP A 246 -12.86 -6.23 -4.34
CA ASP A 246 -11.85 -5.41 -3.66
C ASP A 246 -12.50 -4.26 -2.86
N PHE A 247 -13.50 -3.59 -3.43
CA PHE A 247 -14.32 -2.59 -2.75
C PHE A 247 -14.91 -3.13 -1.44
N TYR A 248 -15.54 -4.30 -1.44
CA TYR A 248 -16.10 -4.89 -0.22
C TYR A 248 -15.01 -5.31 0.77
N GLN A 249 -13.88 -5.82 0.29
CA GLN A 249 -12.75 -6.15 1.14
C GLN A 249 -12.21 -4.90 1.86
N ASN A 250 -12.05 -3.79 1.14
CA ASN A 250 -11.64 -2.50 1.70
C ASN A 250 -12.65 -1.97 2.74
N LEU A 251 -13.96 -2.17 2.53
CA LEU A 251 -14.97 -1.81 3.53
C LEU A 251 -14.92 -2.70 4.77
N ILE A 252 -14.70 -4.02 4.60
CA ILE A 252 -14.59 -4.99 5.70
C ILE A 252 -13.37 -4.68 6.57
N ASN A 253 -12.24 -4.32 5.96
CA ASN A 253 -11.00 -3.95 6.66
C ASN A 253 -11.14 -2.69 7.52
N LYS A 254 -12.23 -1.93 7.40
CA LYS A 254 -12.56 -0.82 8.32
C LYS A 254 -13.15 -1.28 9.65
N GLU A 255 -13.47 -2.58 9.80
CA GLU A 255 -13.99 -3.20 11.03
C GLU A 255 -15.22 -2.49 11.63
N ASN A 256 -16.06 -1.90 10.77
CA ASN A 256 -17.25 -1.16 11.19
C ASN A 256 -18.51 -2.03 10.99
N THR A 257 -19.15 -2.41 12.09
CA THR A 257 -20.33 -3.29 12.08
C THR A 257 -21.49 -2.73 11.26
N HIS A 258 -21.76 -1.43 11.32
CA HIS A 258 -22.87 -0.82 10.56
C HIS A 258 -22.61 -0.86 9.05
N ILE A 259 -21.37 -0.63 8.62
CA ILE A 259 -20.99 -0.78 7.21
C ILE A 259 -21.14 -2.23 6.78
N PHE A 260 -20.67 -3.18 7.61
CA PHE A 260 -20.75 -4.61 7.30
C PHE A 260 -22.19 -5.11 7.18
N GLU A 261 -23.09 -4.68 8.08
CA GLU A 261 -24.52 -4.98 7.98
C GLU A 261 -25.11 -4.50 6.65
N ALA A 262 -24.75 -3.29 6.21
CA ALA A 262 -25.23 -2.71 4.95
C ALA A 262 -24.74 -3.47 3.70
N ILE A 263 -23.57 -4.11 3.75
CA ILE A 263 -23.00 -4.90 2.65
C ILE A 263 -23.19 -6.41 2.80
N SER A 264 -23.78 -6.89 3.90
CA SER A 264 -23.91 -8.33 4.19
C SER A 264 -24.64 -9.10 3.08
N THR A 265 -25.70 -8.53 2.52
CA THR A 265 -26.48 -9.16 1.44
C THR A 265 -25.68 -9.32 0.14
N PRO A 266 -25.07 -8.26 -0.44
CA PRO A 266 -24.25 -8.43 -1.64
C PRO A 266 -23.00 -9.29 -1.38
N VAL A 267 -22.36 -9.18 -0.21
CA VAL A 267 -21.24 -10.05 0.17
C VAL A 267 -21.67 -11.52 0.18
N ASN A 268 -22.81 -11.87 0.81
CA ASN A 268 -23.31 -13.24 0.80
C ASN A 268 -23.57 -13.78 -0.62
N ARG A 269 -23.98 -12.93 -1.56
CA ARG A 269 -24.12 -13.34 -2.97
C ARG A 269 -22.77 -13.65 -3.61
N ILE A 270 -21.73 -12.85 -3.33
CA ILE A 270 -20.36 -13.12 -3.76
C ILE A 270 -19.87 -14.45 -3.17
N LEU A 271 -20.08 -14.67 -1.87
CA LEU A 271 -19.68 -15.91 -1.22
C LEU A 271 -20.39 -17.13 -1.81
N ALA A 272 -21.65 -16.99 -2.23
CA ALA A 272 -22.38 -18.07 -2.90
C ALA A 272 -21.76 -18.45 -4.25
N LEU A 273 -21.16 -17.50 -5.00
CA LEU A 273 -20.44 -17.79 -6.24
C LEU A 273 -19.22 -18.68 -5.98
N TYR A 274 -18.57 -18.54 -4.82
CA TYR A 274 -17.46 -19.43 -4.46
C TYR A 274 -17.88 -20.90 -4.54
N ASN A 275 -19.09 -21.25 -4.10
CA ASN A 275 -19.57 -22.63 -4.11
C ASN A 275 -19.81 -23.19 -5.52
N THR A 276 -19.90 -22.34 -6.55
CA THR A 276 -20.08 -22.78 -7.94
C THR A 276 -18.77 -22.92 -8.71
N ARG A 277 -17.63 -22.56 -8.11
CA ARG A 277 -16.31 -22.55 -8.75
C ARG A 277 -15.88 -23.88 -9.37
N THR A 278 -16.36 -25.02 -8.87
CA THR A 278 -16.06 -26.34 -9.45
C THR A 278 -16.83 -26.64 -10.73
N THR A 279 -17.89 -25.88 -11.00
CA THR A 279 -18.78 -26.05 -12.15
C THR A 279 -18.76 -24.86 -13.10
N ASP A 280 -18.22 -23.73 -12.66
CA ASP A 280 -18.15 -22.47 -13.40
C ASP A 280 -16.69 -22.04 -13.57
N ALA A 281 -16.16 -22.25 -14.77
CA ALA A 281 -14.76 -22.00 -15.11
C ALA A 281 -14.39 -20.52 -15.06
N GLU A 282 -15.35 -19.61 -15.27
CA GLU A 282 -15.11 -18.16 -15.20
C GLU A 282 -14.90 -17.75 -13.73
N ILE A 283 -15.73 -18.27 -12.83
CA ILE A 283 -15.55 -18.08 -11.38
C ILE A 283 -14.23 -18.68 -10.92
N GLU A 284 -13.91 -19.92 -11.31
CA GLU A 284 -12.66 -20.59 -10.93
C GLU A 284 -11.43 -19.78 -11.36
N SER A 285 -11.41 -19.33 -12.62
CA SER A 285 -10.24 -18.72 -13.24
C SER A 285 -10.02 -17.28 -12.78
N PHE A 286 -11.09 -16.53 -12.54
CA PHE A 286 -10.99 -15.09 -12.30
C PHE A 286 -11.36 -14.67 -10.88
N LEU A 287 -12.47 -15.18 -10.32
CA LEU A 287 -13.03 -14.62 -9.09
C LEU A 287 -12.67 -15.42 -7.84
N ALA A 288 -12.45 -16.73 -7.93
CA ALA A 288 -12.32 -17.61 -6.76
C ALA A 288 -11.20 -17.17 -5.80
N THR A 289 -10.05 -16.74 -6.32
CA THR A 289 -8.93 -16.25 -5.53
C THR A 289 -9.31 -15.01 -4.71
N GLU A 290 -9.97 -14.03 -5.32
CA GLU A 290 -10.37 -12.80 -4.62
C GLU A 290 -11.52 -13.04 -3.66
N ILE A 291 -12.44 -13.95 -4.00
CA ILE A 291 -13.48 -14.37 -3.06
C ILE A 291 -12.87 -15.08 -1.86
N ALA A 292 -11.81 -15.89 -2.04
CA ALA A 292 -11.09 -16.50 -0.93
C ALA A 292 -10.40 -15.45 -0.02
N ASN A 293 -9.79 -14.40 -0.60
CA ASN A 293 -9.24 -13.27 0.15
C ASN A 293 -10.33 -12.50 0.92
N LEU A 294 -11.49 -12.29 0.30
CA LEU A 294 -12.65 -11.67 0.93
C LEU A 294 -13.15 -12.50 2.12
N ILE A 295 -13.31 -13.82 1.96
CA ILE A 295 -13.69 -14.73 3.05
C ILE A 295 -12.71 -14.62 4.20
N ALA A 296 -11.40 -14.69 3.92
CA ALA A 296 -10.36 -14.56 4.95
C ALA A 296 -10.47 -13.21 5.70
N SER A 297 -10.66 -12.11 4.98
CA SER A 297 -10.82 -10.77 5.57
C SER A 297 -12.04 -10.70 6.52
N ILE A 298 -13.17 -11.30 6.11
CA ILE A 298 -14.37 -11.40 6.97
C ILE A 298 -14.07 -12.18 8.25
N THR A 299 -13.33 -13.28 8.19
CA THR A 299 -13.06 -14.11 9.39
C THR A 299 -12.19 -13.43 10.44
N PHE A 300 -11.39 -12.44 10.06
CA PHE A 300 -10.61 -11.65 11.00
C PHE A 300 -11.39 -10.44 11.50
N ALA A 301 -11.99 -9.66 10.61
CA ALA A 301 -12.73 -8.45 10.97
C ALA A 301 -14.02 -8.76 11.77
N PHE A 302 -14.69 -9.87 11.45
CA PHE A 302 -15.97 -10.27 12.04
C PHE A 302 -15.94 -11.76 12.44
N PRO A 303 -15.18 -12.11 13.50
CA PRO A 303 -14.95 -13.50 13.89
C PRO A 303 -16.21 -14.25 14.33
N ASP A 304 -17.26 -13.56 14.75
CA ASP A 304 -18.54 -14.18 15.13
C ASP A 304 -19.49 -14.40 13.94
N TRP A 305 -19.17 -13.87 12.76
CA TRP A 305 -20.00 -14.05 11.58
C TRP A 305 -19.93 -15.49 11.07
N GLU A 306 -21.10 -16.09 10.83
CA GLU A 306 -21.21 -17.42 10.24
C GLU A 306 -20.99 -17.32 8.73
N LEU A 307 -19.93 -17.98 8.25
CA LEU A 307 -19.63 -18.04 6.82
C LEU A 307 -20.54 -19.07 6.13
N PRO A 308 -21.41 -18.66 5.19
CA PRO A 308 -22.20 -19.60 4.43
C PRO A 308 -21.29 -20.46 3.54
N GLY A 309 -21.32 -21.77 3.74
CA GLY A 309 -20.67 -22.72 2.83
C GLY A 309 -19.20 -23.04 3.09
N LEU A 310 -18.56 -22.48 4.13
CA LEU A 310 -17.24 -22.96 4.57
C LEU A 310 -17.40 -24.28 5.34
N LYS A 311 -17.48 -25.38 4.60
CA LYS A 311 -17.61 -26.74 5.11
C LYS A 311 -16.69 -27.68 4.33
N SER A 312 -16.22 -28.75 4.97
CA SER A 312 -15.28 -29.70 4.36
C SER A 312 -15.75 -30.20 3.00
N TYR A 313 -17.04 -30.56 2.88
CA TYR A 313 -17.65 -31.09 1.65
C TYR A 313 -17.72 -30.10 0.49
N ASN A 314 -17.47 -28.80 0.73
CA ASN A 314 -17.40 -27.79 -0.31
C ASN A 314 -15.97 -27.47 -0.75
N LEU A 315 -14.93 -28.07 -0.16
CA LEU A 315 -13.52 -27.76 -0.41
C LEU A 315 -12.80 -28.89 -1.15
N TYR A 316 -11.88 -28.52 -2.04
CA TYR A 316 -11.07 -29.39 -2.87
C TYR A 316 -9.63 -28.86 -2.91
N LEU A 317 -8.70 -29.50 -2.19
CA LEU A 317 -7.31 -29.02 -2.12
C LEU A 317 -6.53 -29.14 -3.45
N ASP A 318 -7.14 -29.70 -4.48
CA ASP A 318 -6.62 -29.62 -5.84
C ASP A 318 -6.76 -28.22 -6.44
N LEU A 319 -7.73 -27.42 -5.96
CA LEU A 319 -7.95 -26.04 -6.37
C LEU A 319 -7.06 -25.07 -5.59
N ALA A 320 -6.37 -24.20 -6.31
CA ALA A 320 -5.46 -23.21 -5.72
C ALA A 320 -6.18 -22.21 -4.80
N SER A 321 -7.43 -21.86 -5.13
CA SER A 321 -8.28 -20.96 -4.32
C SER A 321 -8.60 -21.56 -2.96
N ASP A 322 -8.85 -22.86 -2.86
CA ASP A 322 -9.15 -23.54 -1.59
C ASP A 322 -7.90 -23.67 -0.71
N VAL A 323 -6.75 -23.96 -1.32
CA VAL A 323 -5.47 -23.94 -0.61
C VAL A 323 -5.17 -22.53 -0.09
N LEU A 324 -5.40 -21.50 -0.91
CA LEU A 324 -5.23 -20.10 -0.52
C LEU A 324 -6.16 -19.75 0.65
N LEU A 325 -7.45 -20.09 0.55
CA LEU A 325 -8.44 -19.84 1.58
C LEU A 325 -7.98 -20.43 2.91
N LEU A 326 -7.69 -21.73 2.96
CA LEU A 326 -7.27 -22.40 4.19
C LEU A 326 -5.92 -21.89 4.74
N SER A 327 -5.05 -21.37 3.88
CA SER A 327 -3.82 -20.72 4.32
C SER A 327 -4.01 -19.33 4.93
N LYS A 328 -5.19 -18.70 4.76
CA LYS A 328 -5.44 -17.31 5.15
C LYS A 328 -6.62 -17.12 6.09
N ILE A 329 -7.59 -18.03 6.18
CA ILE A 329 -8.72 -17.84 7.11
C ILE A 329 -8.23 -17.73 8.55
N ASN A 330 -9.00 -17.03 9.39
CA ASN A 330 -8.75 -16.99 10.82
C ASN A 330 -8.62 -18.43 11.36
N PRO A 331 -7.49 -18.78 12.01
CA PRO A 331 -7.22 -20.15 12.44
C PRO A 331 -8.21 -20.65 13.51
N ALA A 332 -8.95 -19.75 14.17
CA ALA A 332 -10.06 -20.11 15.05
C ALA A 332 -11.27 -20.70 14.32
N LYS A 333 -11.38 -20.52 12.99
CA LYS A 333 -12.48 -21.04 12.17
C LYS A 333 -12.32 -22.52 11.77
N PHE A 334 -11.18 -23.14 12.08
CA PHE A 334 -11.01 -24.58 11.90
C PHE A 334 -11.80 -25.36 12.97
N ASP A 335 -13.01 -25.78 12.61
CA ASP A 335 -13.77 -26.77 13.36
C ASP A 335 -13.20 -28.18 13.15
N ASP A 336 -13.73 -29.17 13.88
CA ASP A 336 -13.19 -30.54 13.85
C ASP A 336 -13.34 -31.17 12.46
N ASP A 337 -14.42 -30.87 11.75
CA ASP A 337 -14.69 -31.33 10.38
C ASP A 337 -13.64 -30.82 9.38
N LEU A 338 -13.29 -29.53 9.44
CA LEU A 338 -12.22 -28.98 8.60
C LEU A 338 -10.84 -29.53 8.96
N LEU A 339 -10.57 -29.75 10.26
CA LEU A 339 -9.29 -30.33 10.69
C LEU A 339 -9.14 -31.77 10.18
N GLU A 340 -10.18 -32.60 10.34
CA GLU A 340 -10.21 -33.97 9.82
C GLU A 340 -9.99 -34.01 8.31
N PHE A 341 -10.65 -33.13 7.56
CA PHE A 341 -10.46 -33.03 6.10
C PHE A 341 -9.01 -32.69 5.71
N VAL A 342 -8.38 -31.73 6.39
CA VAL A 342 -7.06 -31.24 6.01
C VAL A 342 -5.94 -32.22 6.37
N VAL A 343 -6.06 -32.96 7.48
CA VAL A 343 -4.99 -33.87 7.93
C VAL A 343 -4.78 -35.09 7.05
N ASP A 344 -5.72 -35.41 6.17
CA ASP A 344 -5.56 -36.47 5.17
C ASP A 344 -4.54 -36.11 4.08
N TYR A 345 -4.20 -34.83 3.95
CA TYR A 345 -3.23 -34.35 2.98
C TYR A 345 -1.81 -34.23 3.56
N SER A 346 -0.81 -34.29 2.67
CA SER A 346 0.60 -34.11 3.04
C SER A 346 0.92 -32.63 3.31
N LEU A 347 0.63 -32.17 4.52
CA LEU A 347 0.83 -30.80 4.97
C LEU A 347 2.29 -30.30 4.87
N PHE A 348 3.26 -31.20 4.89
CA PHE A 348 4.69 -30.89 4.75
C PHE A 348 5.14 -30.72 3.29
N SER A 349 4.22 -30.86 2.32
CA SER A 349 4.50 -30.55 0.92
C SER A 349 4.47 -29.05 0.65
N THR A 350 5.27 -28.57 -0.30
CA THR A 350 5.31 -27.16 -0.70
C THR A 350 3.92 -26.59 -1.04
N LYS A 351 3.03 -27.42 -1.60
CA LYS A 351 1.67 -27.02 -1.97
C LYS A 351 0.80 -26.69 -0.75
N TYR A 352 0.86 -27.50 0.31
CA TYR A 352 -0.03 -27.39 1.47
C TYR A 352 0.62 -26.77 2.70
N PHE A 353 1.92 -26.46 2.63
CA PHE A 353 2.68 -25.96 3.77
C PHE A 353 2.12 -24.69 4.38
N ARG A 354 1.60 -23.77 3.57
CA ARG A 354 0.97 -22.54 4.11
C ARG A 354 -0.31 -22.82 4.90
N ILE A 355 -1.00 -23.92 4.64
CA ILE A 355 -2.13 -24.36 5.46
C ILE A 355 -1.62 -24.80 6.84
N LEU A 356 -0.52 -25.56 6.89
CA LEU A 356 0.13 -25.93 8.15
C LEU A 356 0.54 -24.69 8.96
N LEU A 357 1.20 -23.72 8.33
CA LEU A 357 1.60 -22.46 8.98
C LEU A 357 0.39 -21.72 9.58
N ASN A 358 -0.77 -21.76 8.92
CA ASN A 358 -1.98 -21.16 9.46
C ASN A 358 -2.55 -21.97 10.64
N LEU A 359 -2.59 -23.30 10.52
CA LEU A 359 -3.12 -24.19 11.57
C LEU A 359 -2.35 -24.06 12.88
N VAL A 360 -1.02 -23.95 12.84
CA VAL A 360 -0.21 -23.87 14.07
C VAL A 360 -0.44 -22.59 14.87
N LYS A 361 -1.11 -21.58 14.31
CA LYS A 361 -1.53 -20.35 15.00
C LYS A 361 -2.72 -20.55 15.93
N SER A 362 -3.41 -21.69 15.87
CA SER A 362 -4.53 -22.02 16.76
C SER A 362 -4.13 -23.15 17.71
N GLN A 363 -4.29 -22.92 19.01
CA GLN A 363 -4.00 -23.92 20.03
C GLN A 363 -4.79 -25.22 19.79
N LYS A 364 -6.07 -25.10 19.39
CA LYS A 364 -6.94 -26.25 19.10
C LYS A 364 -6.39 -27.05 17.91
N ALA A 365 -6.05 -26.37 16.82
CA ALA A 365 -5.55 -27.00 15.61
C ALA A 365 -4.15 -27.62 15.83
N LEU A 366 -3.24 -26.92 16.50
CA LEU A 366 -1.93 -27.48 16.85
C LEU A 366 -2.07 -28.74 17.71
N HIS A 367 -2.92 -28.70 18.73
CA HIS A 367 -3.18 -29.86 19.58
C HIS A 367 -3.71 -31.06 18.77
N PHE A 368 -4.65 -30.81 17.86
CA PHE A 368 -5.18 -31.83 16.96
C PHE A 368 -4.09 -32.45 16.07
N LEU A 369 -3.22 -31.62 15.49
CA LEU A 369 -2.09 -32.07 14.66
C LEU A 369 -1.10 -32.94 15.46
N VAL A 370 -0.81 -32.57 16.70
CA VAL A 370 0.07 -33.34 17.60
C VAL A 370 -0.55 -34.69 17.94
N GLN A 371 -1.84 -34.72 18.29
CA GLN A 371 -2.54 -35.97 18.65
C GLN A 371 -2.61 -36.98 17.50
N HIS A 372 -2.61 -36.52 16.25
CA HIS A 372 -2.68 -37.35 15.06
C HIS A 372 -1.30 -37.62 14.43
N ASP A 373 -0.21 -37.38 15.17
CA ASP A 373 1.18 -37.55 14.72
C ASP A 373 1.51 -36.80 13.41
N LYS A 374 0.78 -35.72 13.12
CA LYS A 374 0.97 -34.93 11.89
C LYS A 374 2.12 -33.95 12.01
N ILE A 375 2.51 -33.56 13.22
CA ILE A 375 3.67 -32.73 13.48
C ILE A 375 4.59 -33.45 14.47
N THR A 376 5.74 -33.92 13.99
CA THR A 376 6.71 -34.68 14.80
C THR A 376 8.13 -34.21 14.50
N ALA A 377 9.07 -34.44 15.42
CA ALA A 377 10.46 -34.07 15.23
C ALA A 377 11.07 -34.70 13.96
N SER A 378 10.69 -35.93 13.61
CA SER A 378 11.20 -36.60 12.41
C SER A 378 10.71 -35.94 11.11
N LEU A 379 9.44 -35.53 11.06
CA LEU A 379 8.89 -34.81 9.91
C LEU A 379 9.52 -33.44 9.76
N ILE A 380 9.66 -32.70 10.86
CA ILE A 380 10.23 -31.35 10.88
C ILE A 380 11.71 -31.36 10.45
N LYS A 381 12.50 -32.34 10.91
CA LYS A 381 13.93 -32.47 10.53
C LYS A 381 14.16 -32.67 9.03
N ASN A 382 13.15 -33.17 8.32
CA ASN A 382 13.25 -33.43 6.88
C ASN A 382 12.81 -32.24 6.02
N LEU A 383 12.38 -31.12 6.62
CA LEU A 383 12.06 -29.90 5.89
C LEU A 383 13.32 -29.26 5.30
N SER A 384 13.15 -28.50 4.21
CA SER A 384 14.19 -27.55 3.80
C SER A 384 14.36 -26.48 4.88
N LEU A 385 15.54 -25.87 4.96
CA LEU A 385 15.82 -24.85 5.98
C LEU A 385 14.83 -23.67 5.91
N ASP A 386 14.48 -23.22 4.70
CA ASP A 386 13.50 -22.13 4.54
C ASP A 386 12.14 -22.49 5.16
N MET A 387 11.59 -23.66 4.81
CA MET A 387 10.32 -24.14 5.36
C MET A 387 10.42 -24.40 6.87
N LEU A 388 11.54 -24.94 7.34
CA LEU A 388 11.75 -25.16 8.76
C LEU A 388 11.66 -23.84 9.54
N PHE A 389 12.35 -22.81 9.08
CA PHE A 389 12.35 -21.53 9.79
C PHE A 389 11.02 -20.78 9.66
N ASP A 390 10.32 -20.89 8.52
CA ASP A 390 8.92 -20.40 8.41
C ASP A 390 8.03 -21.05 9.48
N LEU A 391 8.13 -22.37 9.67
CA LEU A 391 7.37 -23.08 10.71
C LEU A 391 7.79 -22.64 12.12
N LEU A 392 9.08 -22.44 12.36
CA LEU A 392 9.59 -22.01 13.66
C LEU A 392 9.16 -20.59 14.01
N VAL A 393 9.13 -19.67 13.03
CA VAL A 393 8.59 -18.31 13.22
C VAL A 393 7.15 -18.41 13.70
N GLU A 394 6.32 -19.23 13.05
CA GLU A 394 4.91 -19.35 13.41
C GLU A 394 4.67 -20.11 14.72
N LEU A 395 5.51 -21.11 15.05
CA LEU A 395 5.43 -21.77 16.37
C LEU A 395 5.87 -20.85 17.50
N THR A 396 6.89 -20.00 17.27
CA THR A 396 7.41 -19.10 18.31
C THR A 396 6.60 -17.83 18.50
N SER A 397 5.69 -17.51 17.57
CA SER A 397 4.81 -16.34 17.70
C SER A 397 3.69 -16.50 18.74
N THR A 398 3.53 -17.69 19.33
CA THR A 398 2.48 -18.00 20.32
C THR A 398 3.01 -18.79 21.51
N ASP A 399 2.48 -18.54 22.72
CA ASP A 399 2.92 -19.20 23.97
C ASP A 399 2.80 -20.74 23.91
N PHE A 400 1.70 -21.25 23.36
CA PHE A 400 1.46 -22.69 23.27
C PHE A 400 2.38 -23.35 22.22
N GLY A 401 2.73 -22.63 21.16
CA GLY A 401 3.68 -23.10 20.14
C GLY A 401 5.11 -23.13 20.70
N VAL A 402 5.51 -22.12 21.47
CA VAL A 402 6.78 -22.11 22.23
C VAL A 402 6.81 -23.29 23.21
N HIS A 403 5.75 -23.48 23.99
CA HIS A 403 5.66 -24.61 24.91
C HIS A 403 5.81 -25.97 24.19
N TYR A 404 5.19 -26.14 23.03
CA TYR A 404 5.35 -27.34 22.21
C TYR A 404 6.79 -27.50 21.69
N LEU A 405 7.39 -26.43 21.17
CA LEU A 405 8.77 -26.42 20.67
C LEU A 405 9.77 -26.85 21.76
N LEU A 406 9.69 -26.24 22.95
CA LEU A 406 10.64 -26.50 24.04
C LEU A 406 10.48 -27.89 24.66
N ASN A 407 9.24 -28.37 24.83
CA ASN A 407 8.98 -29.63 25.54
C ASN A 407 8.92 -30.85 24.63
N SER A 408 8.48 -30.69 23.38
CA SER A 408 8.26 -31.81 22.46
C SER A 408 9.28 -31.87 21.31
N LEU A 409 10.00 -30.78 21.04
CA LEU A 409 10.96 -30.67 19.95
C LEU A 409 12.36 -30.18 20.39
N PRO A 410 12.95 -30.67 21.51
CA PRO A 410 14.22 -30.15 22.04
C PRO A 410 15.40 -30.29 21.05
N SER A 411 15.39 -31.33 20.22
CA SER A 411 16.42 -31.49 19.19
C SER A 411 16.34 -30.42 18.10
N ILE A 412 15.16 -29.88 17.81
CA ILE A 412 15.03 -28.80 16.81
C ILE A 412 15.67 -27.51 17.34
N VAL A 413 15.45 -27.21 18.63
CA VAL A 413 16.06 -26.07 19.32
C VAL A 413 17.59 -26.19 19.28
N THR A 414 18.13 -27.35 19.64
CA THR A 414 19.58 -27.58 19.67
C THR A 414 20.18 -27.54 18.27
N ASP A 415 19.66 -28.36 17.36
CA ASP A 415 20.30 -28.65 16.08
C ASP A 415 20.16 -27.44 15.15
N PHE A 416 19.01 -26.77 15.12
CA PHE A 416 18.69 -25.74 14.13
C PHE A 416 18.66 -24.32 14.69
N ILE A 417 18.09 -24.09 15.87
CA ILE A 417 18.03 -22.72 16.42
C ILE A 417 19.40 -22.32 16.95
N ILE A 418 20.05 -23.16 17.77
CA ILE A 418 21.31 -22.80 18.42
C ILE A 418 22.51 -23.06 17.49
N ASN A 419 22.65 -24.27 16.96
CA ASN A 419 23.90 -24.71 16.32
C ASN A 419 23.99 -24.44 14.81
N ASP A 420 22.87 -24.41 14.09
CA ASP A 420 22.90 -24.26 12.63
C ASP A 420 23.41 -22.87 12.20
N SER A 421 24.23 -22.82 11.16
CA SER A 421 24.68 -21.56 10.57
C SER A 421 23.76 -21.19 9.41
N ALA A 422 22.98 -20.12 9.54
CA ALA A 422 22.14 -19.63 8.45
C ALA A 422 23.00 -19.27 7.22
N ILE A 423 22.67 -19.86 6.07
CA ILE A 423 23.44 -19.72 4.81
C ILE A 423 22.79 -18.70 3.87
N SER A 424 21.45 -18.62 3.85
CA SER A 424 20.69 -17.66 3.04
C SER A 424 20.24 -16.46 3.87
N SER A 425 20.06 -15.31 3.20
CA SER A 425 19.57 -14.08 3.84
C SER A 425 18.19 -14.26 4.46
N ASP A 426 17.30 -14.99 3.79
CA ASP A 426 15.92 -15.18 4.24
C ASP A 426 15.87 -16.07 5.49
N VAL A 427 16.62 -17.18 5.50
CA VAL A 427 16.77 -18.04 6.69
C VAL A 427 17.41 -17.27 7.84
N TYR A 428 18.38 -16.40 7.54
CA TYR A 428 19.01 -15.57 8.57
C TYR A 428 18.00 -14.62 9.22
N ILE A 429 17.15 -13.95 8.44
CA ILE A 429 16.10 -13.05 8.94
C ILE A 429 15.08 -13.83 9.77
N ALA A 430 14.55 -14.95 9.24
CA ALA A 430 13.57 -15.77 9.96
C ALA A 430 14.16 -16.36 11.25
N LYS A 431 15.43 -16.79 11.23
CA LYS A 431 16.13 -17.27 12.42
C LYS A 431 16.31 -16.18 13.47
N LEU A 432 16.62 -14.94 13.05
CA LEU A 432 16.65 -13.80 13.97
C LEU A 432 15.27 -13.58 14.61
N GLU A 433 14.20 -13.58 13.83
CA GLU A 433 12.83 -13.43 14.34
C GLU A 433 12.47 -14.51 15.37
N VAL A 434 12.84 -15.77 15.12
CA VAL A 434 12.70 -16.88 16.10
C VAL A 434 13.43 -16.57 17.41
N PHE A 435 14.66 -16.04 17.36
CA PHE A 435 15.36 -15.64 18.58
C PHE A 435 14.66 -14.49 19.31
N GLU A 436 14.15 -13.51 18.56
CA GLU A 436 13.48 -12.35 19.14
C GLU A 436 12.17 -12.74 19.83
N HIS A 437 11.39 -13.63 19.23
CA HIS A 437 10.21 -14.22 19.86
C HIS A 437 10.54 -14.98 21.15
N LEU A 438 11.60 -15.80 21.14
CA LEU A 438 11.97 -16.60 22.31
C LEU A 438 12.57 -15.74 23.45
N LEU A 439 13.45 -14.78 23.13
CA LEU A 439 14.25 -14.05 24.12
C LEU A 439 13.59 -12.78 24.66
N PHE A 440 12.71 -12.14 23.89
CA PHE A 440 12.11 -10.86 24.28
C PHE A 440 10.66 -10.96 24.76
N GLN A 441 10.11 -12.17 24.81
CA GLN A 441 8.85 -12.49 25.45
C GLN A 441 9.09 -13.23 26.77
N ASP A 442 8.12 -13.20 27.68
CA ASP A 442 8.24 -13.77 29.04
C ASP A 442 8.04 -15.30 29.03
N HIS A 443 8.97 -16.01 28.38
CA HIS A 443 8.97 -17.47 28.28
C HIS A 443 9.94 -18.10 29.27
N ASP A 444 9.56 -19.25 29.83
CA ASP A 444 10.49 -20.07 30.60
C ASP A 444 11.42 -20.87 29.67
N LEU A 445 12.54 -20.26 29.31
CA LEU A 445 13.55 -20.87 28.45
C LEU A 445 14.43 -21.89 29.19
N THR A 446 14.26 -22.06 30.51
CA THR A 446 14.98 -23.00 31.38
C THR A 446 16.47 -23.16 31.02
N ILE A 447 16.84 -24.32 30.46
CA ILE A 447 18.20 -24.75 30.12
C ILE A 447 18.75 -24.13 28.84
N TRP A 448 17.91 -23.50 28.03
CA TRP A 448 18.26 -22.96 26.72
C TRP A 448 18.65 -21.48 26.74
N ASN A 449 18.30 -20.75 27.81
CA ASN A 449 18.45 -19.30 27.87
C ASN A 449 19.85 -18.82 27.50
N ASP A 450 20.88 -19.34 28.18
CA ASP A 450 22.26 -18.89 27.97
C ASP A 450 22.75 -19.18 26.54
N GLN A 451 22.41 -20.36 26.01
CA GLN A 451 22.80 -20.78 24.66
C GLN A 451 22.09 -19.96 23.58
N LEU A 452 20.81 -19.64 23.77
CA LEU A 452 20.03 -18.81 22.86
C LEU A 452 20.56 -17.36 22.85
N VAL A 453 20.85 -16.80 24.03
CA VAL A 453 21.44 -15.45 24.14
C VAL A 453 22.80 -15.37 23.45
N ASP A 454 23.66 -16.36 23.64
CA ASP A 454 24.98 -16.38 23.03
C ASP A 454 24.90 -16.54 21.49
N ALA A 455 24.03 -17.42 21.00
CA ALA A 455 23.80 -17.60 19.57
C ALA A 455 23.20 -16.34 18.92
N TYR A 456 22.23 -15.69 19.56
CA TYR A 456 21.64 -14.43 19.07
C TYR A 456 22.68 -13.31 19.01
N LYS A 457 23.49 -13.14 20.07
CA LYS A 457 24.60 -12.15 20.08
C LYS A 457 25.60 -12.41 18.97
N LEU A 458 25.93 -13.68 18.72
CA LEU A 458 26.85 -14.10 17.67
C LEU A 458 26.32 -13.73 16.27
N MET A 459 25.02 -13.94 16.03
CA MET A 459 24.38 -13.53 14.77
C MET A 459 24.39 -12.02 14.61
N LYS A 460 23.89 -11.28 15.62
CA LYS A 460 23.74 -9.81 15.53
C LYS A 460 25.06 -9.05 15.42
N ASN A 461 26.10 -9.52 16.10
CA ASN A 461 27.39 -8.81 16.20
C ASN A 461 28.53 -9.48 15.42
N GLY A 462 28.27 -10.62 14.78
CA GLY A 462 29.29 -11.45 14.14
C GLY A 462 30.23 -12.17 15.12
N ARG A 463 31.08 -13.06 14.58
CA ARG A 463 32.16 -13.69 15.35
C ARG A 463 33.18 -12.63 15.76
N ASN A 464 33.41 -12.48 17.06
CA ASN A 464 34.51 -11.66 17.56
C ASN A 464 35.84 -12.38 17.24
N ILE A 465 36.52 -12.02 16.15
CA ILE A 465 37.76 -12.67 15.65
C ILE A 465 38.95 -12.52 16.63
N ARG A 466 38.78 -11.87 17.78
CA ARG A 466 39.88 -11.49 18.67
C ARG A 466 40.51 -12.60 19.53
N HIS A 467 40.06 -13.86 19.47
CA HIS A 467 40.54 -14.89 20.42
C HIS A 467 41.20 -16.16 19.86
N GLU A 468 41.53 -16.23 18.57
CA GLU A 468 42.31 -17.38 18.03
C GLU A 468 43.52 -17.00 17.16
N ALA A 469 44.11 -15.83 17.37
CA ALA A 469 45.47 -15.57 16.87
C ALA A 469 46.49 -16.16 17.87
N ARG A 470 46.75 -17.47 17.79
CA ARG A 470 48.04 -18.00 18.26
C ARG A 470 49.09 -17.48 17.29
N VAL A 471 49.72 -16.37 17.66
CA VAL A 471 50.98 -15.94 17.04
C VAL A 471 51.99 -17.05 17.32
N GLU A 472 52.31 -17.85 16.31
CA GLU A 472 53.54 -18.62 16.30
C GLU A 472 54.68 -17.61 16.37
N ILE A 473 55.30 -17.53 17.54
CA ILE A 473 56.57 -16.82 17.70
C ILE A 473 57.58 -17.66 16.92
N ALA A 474 58.00 -17.15 15.76
CA ALA A 474 59.21 -17.63 15.12
C ALA A 474 60.39 -17.27 16.03
N ASP A 475 60.95 -18.26 16.71
CA ASP A 475 62.25 -18.14 17.37
C ASP A 475 63.31 -17.94 16.28
N GLU A 476 63.81 -16.71 16.17
CA GLU A 476 65.16 -16.43 15.71
C GLU A 476 65.98 -15.95 16.92
N ALA A 477 66.82 -16.84 17.45
CA ALA A 477 68.28 -16.65 17.57
C ALA A 477 68.87 -17.48 18.74
N VAL A 478 69.58 -18.57 18.40
CA VAL A 478 71.03 -18.73 18.65
C VAL A 478 71.66 -19.40 17.44
#